data_AF-A0A8X8FQ66-F1
#
_entry.id   AF-A0A8X8FQ66-F1
#
_cell.length_a   1.000
_cell.length_b   1.000
_cell.length_c   1.000
_cell.angle_alpha   90.00
_cell.angle_beta   90.00
_cell.angle_gamma   90.00
#
_symmetry.space_group_name_H-M   'P 1'
#
loop_
_entity.id
_entity.type
_entity.pdbx_description
1 polymer ?
#
loop_
_entity_poly.entity_id
_entity_poly.type
_entity_poly.pdbx_seq_one_letter_code
_entity_poly.pdbx_strand_id
1 'polypeptide(L)'
;MRTLRPFAALILACAPLGAWACSPTGYPGTGQTMLSDFDNGAFLIHFHDDGCTASFWGVSGDAIGNDNTVEYAYTPMGAGLHRLTWVAFKPEKVVFANVVHIQNWNTCMVYSSLSKPDMTFVHWQGPQIRNWDSTSDSVACPGTRMPPPEGGDLAG
;
A
#
# COMPACT_ATOMS: atom_id res chain seq x y z
N MET A 1 55.03 16.74 32.30
CA MET A 1 53.66 17.32 32.30
C MET A 1 53.47 17.98 30.94
N ARG A 2 52.54 17.66 30.02
CA ARG A 2 51.22 17.00 30.00
C ARG A 2 51.19 16.05 28.79
N THR A 3 50.70 14.83 28.97
CA THR A 3 50.39 13.88 27.88
C THR A 3 49.04 14.26 27.25
N LEU A 4 49.04 14.55 25.94
CA LEU A 4 47.80 14.72 25.17
C LEU A 4 47.04 13.39 25.12
N ARG A 5 45.80 13.38 25.62
CA ARG A 5 44.84 12.31 25.35
C ARG A 5 44.12 12.64 24.04
N PRO A 6 44.06 11.72 23.06
CA PRO A 6 43.21 11.93 21.90
C PRO A 6 41.73 11.77 22.32
N PHE A 7 40.93 12.79 22.05
CA PHE A 7 39.48 12.69 22.08
C PHE A 7 39.05 11.69 21.01
N ALA A 8 38.65 10.49 21.41
CA ALA A 8 37.92 9.58 20.56
C ALA A 8 36.53 10.20 20.33
N ALA A 9 36.32 10.76 19.14
CA ALA A 9 34.99 11.14 18.68
C ALA A 9 34.18 9.86 18.47
N LEU A 10 33.32 9.54 19.43
CA LEU A 10 32.32 8.49 19.29
C LEU A 10 31.26 9.02 18.33
N ILE A 11 31.41 8.72 17.03
CA ILE A 11 30.35 8.93 16.05
C ILE A 11 29.26 7.92 16.43
N LEU A 12 28.18 8.42 17.04
CA LEU A 12 26.92 7.67 17.10
C LEU A 12 26.49 7.46 15.65
N ALA A 13 26.74 6.26 15.12
CA ALA A 13 26.02 5.81 13.95
C ALA A 13 24.55 5.72 14.38
N CYS A 14 23.74 6.71 13.97
CA CYS A 14 22.31 6.50 13.86
C CYS A 14 22.14 5.33 12.89
N ALA A 15 22.00 4.12 13.41
CA ALA A 15 21.47 3.03 12.63
C ALA A 15 20.10 3.53 12.14
N PRO A 16 19.87 3.67 10.82
CA PRO A 16 18.57 4.07 10.32
C PRO A 16 17.57 3.08 10.92
N LEU A 17 16.56 3.60 11.62
CA LEU A 17 15.43 2.83 12.11
C LEU A 17 14.98 1.94 10.96
N GLY A 18 15.13 0.63 11.14
CA GLY A 18 15.44 -0.33 10.08
C GLY A 18 14.80 0.00 8.74
N ALA A 19 15.62 0.17 7.71
CA ALA A 19 15.16 -0.03 6.35
C ALA A 19 14.50 -1.41 6.33
N TRP A 20 13.20 -1.46 6.15
CA TRP A 20 12.48 -2.70 5.99
C TRP A 20 13.05 -3.28 4.70
N ALA A 21 13.90 -4.30 4.82
CA ALA A 21 14.63 -4.80 3.67
C ALA A 21 13.59 -5.22 2.62
N CYS A 22 13.62 -4.55 1.47
CA CYS A 22 12.76 -4.86 0.35
C CYS A 22 12.82 -6.36 0.08
N SER A 23 11.66 -6.99 -0.02
CA SER A 23 11.57 -8.44 -0.22
C SER A 23 10.74 -8.69 -1.48
N PRO A 24 11.36 -8.63 -2.68
CA PRO A 24 10.69 -8.87 -3.96
C PRO A 24 9.81 -10.13 -3.98
N THR A 25 10.18 -11.17 -3.23
CA THR A 25 9.47 -12.45 -3.18
C THR A 25 8.63 -12.65 -1.92
N GLY A 26 8.54 -11.63 -1.04
CA GLY A 26 7.89 -11.77 0.27
C GLY A 26 6.37 -11.71 0.18
N TYR A 27 5.85 -10.64 -0.42
CA TYR A 27 4.42 -10.43 -0.61
C TYR A 27 3.98 -11.06 -1.93
N PRO A 28 2.94 -11.94 -1.94
CA PRO A 28 2.53 -12.63 -3.17
C PRO A 28 1.92 -11.70 -4.23
N GLY A 29 1.58 -10.46 -3.88
CA GLY A 29 1.05 -9.47 -4.83
C GLY A 29 2.12 -8.61 -5.51
N THR A 30 3.41 -8.82 -5.22
CA THR A 30 4.51 -8.12 -5.90
C THR A 30 4.42 -8.32 -7.43
N GLY A 31 4.62 -7.25 -8.18
CA GLY A 31 4.50 -7.20 -9.64
C GLY A 31 3.07 -7.17 -10.17
N GLN A 32 2.06 -7.12 -9.29
CA GLN A 32 0.65 -7.14 -9.68
C GLN A 32 -0.02 -5.79 -9.46
N THR A 33 -0.93 -5.47 -10.38
CA THR A 33 -1.96 -4.45 -10.16
C THR A 33 -3.19 -5.10 -9.54
N MET A 34 -3.73 -4.46 -8.51
CA MET A 34 -4.92 -4.91 -7.80
C MET A 34 -5.96 -3.80 -7.75
N LEU A 35 -7.23 -4.15 -7.94
CA LEU A 35 -8.35 -3.26 -7.66
C LEU A 35 -8.87 -3.57 -6.26
N SER A 36 -8.83 -2.59 -5.37
CA SER A 36 -9.50 -2.63 -4.06
C SER A 36 -10.78 -1.82 -4.17
N ASP A 37 -11.92 -2.49 -4.23
CA ASP A 37 -13.24 -1.90 -4.45
C ASP A 37 -13.97 -1.83 -3.10
N PHE A 38 -13.98 -0.66 -2.47
CA PHE A 38 -14.64 -0.47 -1.18
C PHE A 38 -16.02 0.15 -1.40
N ASP A 39 -16.92 -0.04 -0.43
CA ASP A 39 -18.29 0.52 -0.48
C ASP A 39 -18.34 2.03 -0.77
N ASN A 40 -17.30 2.78 -0.39
CA ASN A 40 -17.22 4.25 -0.50
C ASN A 40 -16.29 4.74 -1.62
N GLY A 41 -15.58 3.85 -2.31
CA GLY A 41 -14.64 4.21 -3.37
C GLY A 41 -13.64 3.11 -3.68
N ALA A 42 -13.02 3.16 -4.85
CA ALA A 42 -12.10 2.14 -5.31
C ALA A 42 -10.71 2.69 -5.64
N PHE A 43 -9.70 1.84 -5.43
CA PHE A 43 -8.31 2.13 -5.76
C PHE A 43 -7.72 1.05 -6.65
N LEU A 44 -7.03 1.47 -7.72
CA LEU A 44 -6.02 0.62 -8.36
C LEU A 44 -4.70 0.78 -7.61
N ILE A 45 -4.05 -0.33 -7.29
CA ILE A 45 -2.79 -0.37 -6.57
C ILE A 45 -1.84 -1.29 -7.34
N HIS A 46 -0.77 -0.74 -7.89
CA HIS A 46 0.32 -1.50 -8.49
C HIS A 46 1.44 -1.68 -7.47
N PHE A 47 1.72 -2.94 -7.10
CA PHE A 47 2.85 -3.29 -6.26
C PHE A 47 4.06 -3.55 -7.16
N HIS A 48 5.10 -2.72 -7.04
CA HIS A 48 6.27 -2.78 -7.91
C HIS A 48 7.13 -4.02 -7.65
N ASP A 49 7.89 -4.44 -8.65
CA ASP A 49 8.76 -5.63 -8.62
C ASP A 49 9.87 -5.56 -7.54
N ASP A 50 10.14 -4.38 -6.99
CA ASP A 50 11.11 -4.19 -5.91
C ASP A 50 10.65 -4.83 -4.58
N GLY A 51 9.36 -5.15 -4.43
CA GLY A 51 8.78 -5.74 -3.22
C GLY A 51 8.77 -4.83 -2.00
N CYS A 52 8.85 -3.51 -2.20
CA CYS A 52 8.74 -2.53 -1.11
C CYS A 52 8.05 -1.23 -1.49
N THR A 53 7.81 -0.96 -2.78
CA THR A 53 7.05 0.21 -3.20
C THR A 53 5.74 -0.17 -3.90
N ALA A 54 4.75 0.70 -3.77
CA ALA A 54 3.49 0.58 -4.50
C ALA A 54 3.02 1.95 -4.96
N SER A 55 2.42 2.00 -6.16
CA SER A 55 1.70 3.17 -6.66
C SER A 55 0.22 2.91 -6.62
N PHE A 56 -0.58 3.90 -6.23
CA PHE A 56 -2.03 3.77 -6.23
C PHE A 56 -2.72 4.98 -6.85
N TRP A 57 -3.95 4.74 -7.33
CA TRP A 57 -4.83 5.72 -7.95
C TRP A 57 -6.26 5.44 -7.52
N GLY A 58 -6.94 6.45 -6.98
CA GLY A 58 -8.35 6.39 -6.70
C GLY A 58 -9.16 6.55 -7.99
N VAL A 59 -10.01 5.57 -8.27
CA VAL A 59 -10.74 5.44 -9.54
C VAL A 59 -12.25 5.58 -9.41
N SER A 60 -12.80 5.60 -8.20
CA SER A 60 -14.24 5.82 -7.97
C SER A 60 -14.53 6.43 -6.59
N GLY A 61 -15.72 7.03 -6.44
CA GLY A 61 -16.23 7.52 -5.16
C GLY A 61 -15.29 8.52 -4.45
N ASP A 62 -15.19 8.38 -3.14
CA ASP A 62 -14.36 9.23 -2.26
C ASP A 62 -12.85 9.09 -2.54
N ALA A 63 -12.45 8.09 -3.32
CA ALA A 63 -11.05 7.86 -3.66
C ALA A 63 -10.55 8.79 -4.78
N ILE A 64 -11.44 9.30 -5.65
CA ILE A 64 -11.06 10.06 -6.86
C ILE A 64 -10.10 11.21 -6.53
N GLY A 65 -9.00 11.28 -7.28
CA GLY A 65 -7.99 12.32 -7.14
C GLY A 65 -6.95 12.05 -6.04
N ASN A 66 -7.04 10.94 -5.32
CA ASN A 66 -5.97 10.44 -4.46
C ASN A 66 -5.04 9.53 -5.27
N ASP A 67 -3.76 9.87 -5.29
CA ASP A 67 -2.72 9.12 -5.97
C ASP A 67 -1.40 9.33 -5.25
N ASN A 68 -0.57 8.28 -5.18
CA ASN A 68 0.77 8.38 -4.61
C ASN A 68 1.62 7.14 -4.95
N THR A 69 2.93 7.29 -4.81
CA THR A 69 3.88 6.17 -4.71
C THR A 69 4.42 6.12 -3.29
N VAL A 70 4.32 4.97 -2.64
CA VAL A 70 4.62 4.79 -1.22
C VAL A 70 5.54 3.60 -1.02
N GLU A 71 6.38 3.68 0.00
CA GLU A 71 6.99 2.49 0.57
C GLU A 71 5.96 1.79 1.47
N TYR A 72 5.84 0.48 1.31
CA TYR A 72 4.96 -0.35 2.12
C TYR A 72 5.74 -1.39 2.90
N ALA A 73 5.09 -1.80 3.98
CA ALA A 73 5.58 -2.72 4.96
C ALA A 73 4.68 -3.96 4.94
N TYR A 74 5.24 -5.14 4.65
CA TYR A 74 4.50 -6.40 4.56
C TYR A 74 4.71 -7.29 5.77
N THR A 75 3.64 -7.93 6.26
CA THR A 75 3.73 -8.99 7.27
C THR A 75 2.71 -10.10 6.96
N PRO A 76 3.15 -11.36 6.79
CA PRO A 76 2.21 -12.49 6.71
C PRO A 76 1.53 -12.69 8.07
N MET A 77 0.21 -12.87 8.07
CA MET A 77 -0.58 -13.13 9.29
C MET A 77 -1.01 -14.59 9.44
N GLY A 78 -0.90 -15.36 8.36
CA GLY A 78 -1.35 -16.74 8.25
C GLY A 78 -1.54 -17.13 6.79
N ALA A 79 -1.97 -18.36 6.53
CA ALA A 79 -2.21 -18.84 5.16
C ALA A 79 -3.27 -17.97 4.45
N GLY A 80 -2.86 -17.28 3.37
CA GLY A 80 -3.73 -16.39 2.59
C GLY A 80 -4.14 -15.09 3.30
N LEU A 81 -3.51 -14.75 4.43
CA LEU A 81 -3.77 -13.50 5.17
C LEU A 81 -2.51 -12.63 5.17
N HIS A 82 -2.65 -11.43 4.62
CA HIS A 82 -1.53 -10.53 4.34
C HIS A 82 -1.80 -9.15 4.95
N ARG A 83 -0.89 -8.66 5.79
CA ARG A 83 -0.94 -7.27 6.28
C ARG A 83 0.02 -6.41 5.49
N LEU A 84 -0.46 -5.26 5.04
CA LEU A 84 0.34 -4.21 4.42
C LEU A 84 0.12 -2.91 5.20
N THR A 85 1.18 -2.16 5.45
CA THR A 85 1.09 -0.84 6.07
C THR A 85 1.91 0.18 5.30
N TRP A 86 1.41 1.39 5.14
CA TRP A 86 2.17 2.48 4.52
C TRP A 86 1.66 3.83 5.01
N VAL A 87 2.42 4.87 4.68
CA VAL A 87 2.03 6.26 4.91
C VAL A 87 1.84 6.92 3.56
N ALA A 88 0.59 7.26 3.24
CA ALA A 88 0.28 8.07 2.07
C ALA A 88 0.53 9.54 2.42
N PHE A 89 1.49 10.17 1.73
CA PHE A 89 1.83 11.58 1.90
C PHE A 89 1.84 12.33 0.57
N LYS A 90 0.87 13.23 0.35
CA LYS A 90 0.84 14.13 -0.81
C LYS A 90 0.86 15.60 -0.34
N PRO A 91 2.03 16.26 -0.33
CA PRO A 91 2.19 17.59 0.28
C PRO A 91 1.32 18.66 -0.40
N GLU A 92 1.12 18.55 -1.71
CA GLU A 92 0.30 19.49 -2.50
C GLU A 92 -1.19 19.44 -2.16
N LYS A 93 -1.67 18.33 -1.57
CA LYS A 93 -3.09 18.12 -1.22
C LYS A 93 -3.33 17.95 0.28
N VAL A 94 -2.29 18.09 1.11
CA VAL A 94 -2.30 17.81 2.56
C VAL A 94 -2.98 16.45 2.87
N VAL A 95 -2.70 15.45 2.05
CA VAL A 95 -3.15 14.08 2.32
C VAL A 95 -2.04 13.42 3.11
N PHE A 96 -2.25 13.23 4.41
CA PHE A 96 -1.43 12.38 5.26
C PHE A 96 -2.34 11.30 5.86
N ALA A 97 -2.14 10.06 5.44
CA ALA A 97 -2.84 8.94 6.03
C ALA A 97 -1.92 7.76 6.30
N ASN A 98 -1.95 7.24 7.52
CA ASN A 98 -1.43 5.90 7.78
C ASN A 98 -2.50 4.92 7.33
N VAL A 99 -2.10 3.95 6.51
CA VAL A 99 -3.00 2.95 5.96
C VAL A 99 -2.55 1.58 6.46
N VAL A 100 -3.51 0.78 6.93
CA VAL A 100 -3.33 -0.63 7.27
C VAL A 100 -4.31 -1.42 6.44
N HIS A 101 -3.80 -2.23 5.51
CA HIS A 101 -4.59 -3.23 4.78
C HIS A 101 -4.39 -4.61 5.40
N ILE A 102 -5.50 -5.29 5.63
CA ILE A 102 -5.54 -6.73 5.84
C ILE A 102 -6.23 -7.32 4.61
N GLN A 103 -5.47 -8.07 3.83
CA GLN A 103 -5.97 -8.75 2.65
C GLN A 103 -6.18 -10.22 2.97
N ASN A 104 -7.42 -10.66 2.82
CA ASN A 104 -7.79 -12.05 2.88
C ASN A 104 -7.92 -12.61 1.47
N TRP A 105 -6.85 -13.26 1.01
CA TRP A 105 -6.77 -13.82 -0.34
C TRP A 105 -7.64 -15.05 -0.51
N ASN A 106 -7.99 -15.73 0.59
CA ASN A 106 -8.91 -16.86 0.57
C ASN A 106 -10.35 -16.44 0.23
N THR A 107 -10.75 -15.22 0.61
CA THR A 107 -12.09 -14.68 0.36
C THR A 107 -12.09 -13.52 -0.64
N CYS A 108 -10.93 -13.11 -1.13
CA CYS A 108 -10.74 -11.91 -1.95
C CYS A 108 -11.28 -10.63 -1.32
N MET A 109 -11.16 -10.49 0.01
CA MET A 109 -11.60 -9.29 0.72
C MET A 109 -10.40 -8.50 1.21
N VAL A 110 -10.49 -7.19 1.17
CA VAL A 110 -9.54 -6.28 1.81
C VAL A 110 -10.26 -5.44 2.85
N TYR A 111 -9.62 -5.29 4.01
CA TYR A 111 -10.06 -4.46 5.12
C TYR A 111 -9.00 -3.39 5.32
N SER A 112 -9.39 -2.13 5.21
CA SER A 112 -8.51 -0.98 5.34
C SER A 112 -8.87 -0.16 6.56
N SER A 113 -7.86 0.21 7.35
CA SER A 113 -7.99 1.23 8.38
C SER A 113 -7.10 2.40 7.99
N LEU A 114 -7.69 3.60 7.94
CA LEU A 114 -7.01 4.82 7.56
C LEU A 114 -7.11 5.83 8.69
N SER A 115 -5.96 6.34 9.15
CA SER A 115 -5.93 7.49 10.06
C SER A 115 -5.83 8.78 9.25
N LYS A 116 -6.79 9.69 9.38
CA LYS A 116 -6.76 10.99 8.69
C LYS A 116 -5.84 12.00 9.42
N PRO A 117 -5.50 13.14 8.78
CA PRO A 117 -4.68 14.19 9.43
C PRO A 117 -5.30 14.75 10.71
N ASP A 118 -6.62 14.72 10.83
CA ASP A 118 -7.38 15.14 12.03
C ASP A 118 -7.41 14.07 13.14
N MET A 119 -6.61 13.00 12.99
CA MET A 119 -6.51 11.85 13.89
C MET A 119 -7.78 10.99 13.99
N THR A 120 -8.79 11.22 13.15
CA THR A 120 -9.93 10.31 13.06
C THR A 120 -9.55 9.05 12.30
N PHE A 121 -10.22 7.95 12.62
CA PHE A 121 -10.05 6.67 11.95
C PHE A 121 -11.29 6.35 11.13
N VAL A 122 -11.07 5.90 9.90
CA VAL A 122 -12.12 5.33 9.06
C VAL A 122 -11.74 3.90 8.68
N HIS A 123 -12.76 3.07 8.53
CA HIS A 123 -12.61 1.66 8.17
C HIS A 123 -13.38 1.39 6.89
N TRP A 124 -12.67 0.94 5.88
CA TRP A 124 -13.25 0.55 4.60
C TRP A 124 -13.06 -0.95 4.42
N GLN A 125 -14.03 -1.60 3.80
CA GLN A 125 -13.91 -3.00 3.42
C GLN A 125 -14.56 -3.21 2.06
N GLY A 126 -14.11 -4.25 1.38
CA GLY A 126 -14.69 -4.62 0.10
C GLY A 126 -13.82 -5.62 -0.64
N PRO A 127 -14.22 -6.00 -1.84
CA PRO A 127 -13.49 -6.98 -2.60
C PRO A 127 -12.13 -6.47 -3.10
N GLN A 128 -11.21 -7.40 -3.31
CA GLN A 128 -9.93 -7.16 -3.94
C GLN A 128 -9.74 -8.08 -5.14
N ILE A 129 -9.70 -7.49 -6.33
CA ILE A 129 -9.43 -8.18 -7.59
C ILE A 129 -7.92 -8.13 -7.83
N ARG A 130 -7.29 -9.31 -7.94
CA ARG A 130 -5.85 -9.47 -8.18
C ARG A 130 -5.56 -9.59 -9.67
N ASN A 131 -4.33 -9.27 -10.08
CA ASN A 131 -3.90 -9.26 -11.48
C ASN A 131 -4.89 -8.49 -12.37
N TRP A 132 -5.34 -7.34 -11.88
CA TRP A 132 -6.29 -6.53 -12.60
C TRP A 132 -5.66 -6.02 -13.89
N ASP A 133 -6.31 -6.34 -15.01
CA ASP A 133 -6.25 -5.65 -16.28
C ASP A 133 -7.66 -5.14 -16.67
N SER A 134 -7.75 -4.29 -17.68
CA SER A 134 -9.03 -3.71 -18.12
C SER A 134 -10.03 -4.74 -18.67
N THR A 135 -9.61 -5.98 -18.85
CA THR A 135 -10.42 -7.12 -19.32
C THR A 135 -10.67 -8.17 -18.22
N SER A 136 -10.19 -7.93 -17.00
CA SER A 136 -10.17 -8.92 -15.93
C SER A 136 -11.57 -9.11 -15.36
N ASP A 137 -12.28 -10.11 -15.90
CA ASP A 137 -13.38 -10.73 -15.20
C ASP A 137 -12.78 -11.48 -14.00
N SER A 138 -13.21 -11.10 -12.80
CA SER A 138 -12.77 -11.56 -11.50
C SER A 138 -13.20 -13.00 -11.16
N VAL A 139 -13.03 -13.94 -12.10
CA VAL A 139 -13.51 -15.33 -12.04
C VAL A 139 -12.96 -16.11 -10.83
N ALA A 140 -11.88 -15.64 -10.19
CA ALA A 140 -11.33 -16.24 -8.97
C ALA A 140 -12.06 -15.86 -7.67
N CYS A 141 -13.03 -14.93 -7.71
CA CYS A 141 -13.64 -14.33 -6.52
C CYS A 141 -15.16 -14.12 -6.72
N PRO A 142 -16.04 -14.81 -5.98
CA PRO A 142 -17.49 -14.67 -6.16
C PRO A 142 -17.95 -13.22 -5.94
N GLY A 143 -18.68 -12.62 -6.91
CA GLY A 143 -19.41 -11.36 -6.74
C GLY A 143 -18.71 -10.07 -7.20
N THR A 144 -17.60 -10.12 -7.92
CA THR A 144 -16.74 -8.94 -8.20
C THR A 144 -16.78 -8.45 -9.65
N ARG A 145 -17.93 -8.53 -10.31
CA ARG A 145 -18.07 -8.02 -11.69
C ARG A 145 -18.25 -6.50 -11.66
N MET A 146 -17.16 -5.75 -11.79
CA MET A 146 -17.21 -4.32 -12.08
C MET A 146 -16.69 -4.08 -13.52
N PRO A 147 -17.38 -3.28 -14.35
CA PRO A 147 -16.80 -2.81 -15.60
C PRO A 147 -15.53 -1.98 -15.33
N PRO A 148 -14.55 -1.96 -16.25
CA PRO A 148 -13.35 -1.15 -16.09
C PRO A 148 -13.73 0.33 -15.82
N PRO A 149 -12.96 1.06 -14.98
CA PRO A 149 -13.24 2.47 -14.73
C PRO A 149 -13.21 3.25 -16.05
N GLU A 150 -14.27 4.02 -16.33
CA GLU A 150 -14.28 4.90 -17.49
C GLU A 150 -13.24 6.03 -17.30
N GLY A 151 -12.26 6.10 -18.19
CA GLY A 151 -11.46 7.31 -18.38
C GLY A 151 -10.14 7.44 -17.61
N GLY A 152 -9.29 6.42 -17.63
CA GLY A 152 -7.89 6.57 -17.22
C GLY A 152 -6.95 5.83 -18.16
N ASP A 153 -6.40 6.53 -19.15
CA ASP A 153 -5.20 6.08 -19.86
C ASP A 153 -4.08 5.91 -18.83
N LEU A 154 -3.86 4.69 -18.35
CA LEU A 154 -2.72 4.31 -17.52
C LEU A 154 -1.45 4.10 -18.37
N ALA A 155 -1.32 4.84 -19.47
CA ALA A 155 -0.12 4.89 -20.30
C ALA A 155 0.62 6.21 -20.01
N GLY A 156 1.53 6.16 -19.04
CA GLY A 156 2.46 7.24 -18.71
C GLY A 156 3.69 6.68 -18.02
#